data_AF-A0A378TZ64-F1
#
_entry.id   AF-A0A378TZ64-F1
#
_cell.length_a   1.000
_cell.length_b   1.000
_cell.length_c   1.000
_cell.angle_alpha   90.00
_cell.angle_beta   90.00
_cell.angle_gamma   90.00
#
_symmetry.space_group_name_H-M   'P 1'
#
loop_
_entity.id
_entity.type
_entity.pdbx_description
1 polymer ?
#
loop_
_entity_poly.entity_id
_entity_poly.type
_entity_poly.pdbx_seq_one_letter_code
_entity_poly.pdbx_strand_id
1 'polypeptide(L)' 'MAKHIYCRHSFETEVPFFDVDAMNIVWHGNYVKYLETARCAFLSAIGYDYNEMALKTPDRRWRKFRTASDLGTAFCAV' A
#
# COMPACT_ATOMS: atom_id res chain seq x y z
N MET A 1 -19.56 27.79 -7.23
CA MET A 1 -18.99 26.58 -7.86
C MET A 1 -17.66 26.29 -7.17
N ALA A 2 -17.50 25.11 -6.56
CA ALA A 2 -16.25 24.75 -5.88
C ALA A 2 -15.14 24.52 -6.92
N LYS A 3 -13.95 25.08 -6.68
CA LYS A 3 -12.77 24.89 -7.53
C LYS A 3 -12.22 23.49 -7.27
N HIS A 4 -12.19 22.62 -8.28
CA HIS A 4 -11.52 21.33 -8.14
C HIS A 4 -10.02 21.55 -7.93
N ILE A 5 -9.48 20.95 -6.87
CA ILE A 5 -8.05 20.91 -6.63
C ILE A 5 -7.54 19.64 -7.31
N TYR A 6 -6.80 19.80 -8.40
CA TYR A 6 -6.14 18.69 -9.09
C TYR A 6 -4.77 18.47 -8.46
N CYS A 7 -4.51 17.24 -7.99
CA CYS A 7 -3.18 16.84 -7.56
C CYS A 7 -2.55 15.98 -8.65
N ARG A 8 -1.30 16.28 -9.02
CA ARG A 8 -0.51 15.53 -10.00
C ARG A 8 0.74 15.02 -9.32
N HIS A 9 1.03 13.74 -9.49
CA HIS A 9 2.24 13.10 -9.02
C HIS A 9 2.79 12.20 -10.13
N SER A 10 4.11 12.19 -10.29
CA SER A 10 4.82 11.32 -11.22
C SER A 10 5.77 10.42 -10.43
N PHE A 11 5.81 9.16 -10.79
CA PHE A 11 6.63 8.15 -10.13
C PHE A 11 7.44 7.40 -11.18
N GLU A 12 8.76 7.35 -10.97
CA GLU A 12 9.70 6.62 -11.81
C GLU A 12 10.28 5.46 -10.99
N THR A 13 10.32 4.28 -11.59
CA THR A 13 10.90 3.09 -10.97
C THR A 13 11.64 2.28 -12.00
N GLU A 14 12.76 1.69 -11.59
CA GLU A 14 13.45 0.69 -12.38
C GLU A 14 12.67 -0.62 -12.33
N VAL A 15 12.50 -1.25 -13.49
CA VAL A 15 11.85 -2.56 -13.60
C VAL A 15 12.90 -3.63 -13.32
N PRO A 16 12.68 -4.51 -12.32
CA PRO A 16 13.63 -5.56 -12.01
C PRO A 16 13.63 -6.64 -13.10
N PHE A 17 14.79 -7.25 -13.34
CA PHE A 17 14.98 -8.25 -14.40
C PHE A 17 14.00 -9.43 -14.33
N PHE A 18 13.65 -9.89 -13.12
CA PHE A 18 12.77 -11.04 -12.92
C PHE A 18 11.28 -10.74 -13.16
N ASP A 19 10.89 -9.48 -13.33
CA ASP A 19 9.50 -9.10 -13.66
C ASP A 19 9.24 -9.12 -15.18
N VAL A 20 10.27 -9.44 -15.98
CA VAL A 20 10.32 -9.35 -17.44
C VAL A 20 10.48 -10.73 -18.08
N ASP A 21 9.81 -10.97 -19.21
CA ASP A 21 9.90 -12.23 -19.97
C ASP A 21 11.11 -12.27 -20.93
N ALA A 22 11.26 -13.40 -21.66
CA ALA A 22 12.35 -13.57 -22.62
C ALA A 22 12.34 -12.58 -23.81
N MET A 23 11.21 -11.89 -24.05
CA MET A 23 11.08 -10.85 -25.08
C MET A 23 11.36 -9.44 -24.54
N ASN A 24 11.81 -9.32 -23.29
CA ASN A 24 11.97 -8.07 -22.58
C ASN A 24 10.65 -7.31 -22.34
N ILE A 25 9.54 -8.03 -22.18
CA ILE A 25 8.23 -7.46 -21.90
C ILE A 25 7.80 -7.80 -20.47
N VAL A 26 7.28 -6.80 -19.75
CA VAL A 26 6.71 -6.98 -18.41
C VAL A 26 5.37 -7.70 -18.50
N TRP A 27 5.20 -8.77 -17.72
CA TRP A 27 3.92 -9.44 -17.61
C TRP A 27 2.85 -8.50 -17.02
N HIS A 28 1.66 -8.49 -17.63
CA HIS A 28 0.65 -7.47 -17.34
C HIS A 28 0.18 -7.42 -15.87
N GLY A 29 0.22 -8.53 -15.12
CA GLY A 29 -0.18 -8.50 -13.71
C GLY A 29 0.86 -7.84 -12.79
N ASN A 30 2.10 -7.60 -13.25
CA ASN A 30 3.08 -6.82 -12.49
C ASN A 30 2.76 -5.31 -12.47
N TYR A 31 1.96 -4.80 -13.40
CA TYR A 31 1.61 -3.36 -13.41
C TYR A 31 0.81 -2.93 -12.19
N VAL A 32 -0.01 -3.80 -11.60
CA VAL A 32 -0.78 -3.49 -10.39
C VAL A 32 0.17 -3.23 -9.21
N LYS A 33 1.27 -3.98 -9.11
CA LYS A 33 2.33 -3.78 -8.11
C LYS A 33 3.02 -2.42 -8.28
N TYR A 34 3.32 -2.01 -9.51
CA TYR A 34 3.94 -0.69 -9.76
C TYR A 34 2.98 0.46 -9.49
N LEU A 35 1.69 0.30 -9.83
CA LEU A 35 0.66 1.27 -9.51
C LEU A 35 0.53 1.47 -8.00
N GLU A 36 0.55 0.37 -7.24
CA GLU A 36 0.49 0.43 -5.78
C GLU A 36 1.72 1.11 -5.18
N THR A 37 2.91 0.82 -5.73
CA THR A 37 4.16 1.48 -5.30
C THR A 37 4.10 2.99 -5.56
N ALA A 38 3.61 3.41 -6.73
CA ALA A 38 3.41 4.82 -7.06
C ALA A 38 2.37 5.49 -6.15
N ARG A 39 1.31 4.78 -5.78
CA ARG A 39 0.28 5.27 -4.86
C ARG A 39 0.84 5.46 -3.45
N CYS A 40 1.67 4.54 -2.97
CA CYS A 40 2.38 4.70 -1.69
C CYS A 40 3.32 5.91 -1.71
N ALA A 41 4.09 6.10 -2.79
CA ALA A 41 4.95 7.26 -2.96
C ALA A 41 4.14 8.58 -2.97
N PHE A 42 3.01 8.60 -3.67
CA PHE A 42 2.08 9.73 -3.67
C PHE A 42 1.54 10.04 -2.26
N LEU A 43 1.06 9.01 -1.55
CA LEU A 43 0.55 9.15 -0.19
C LEU A 43 1.61 9.68 0.79
N SER A 44 2.85 9.21 0.64
CA SER A 44 3.99 9.72 1.40
C SER A 44 4.26 11.19 1.09
N ALA A 45 4.19 11.60 -0.18
CA ALA A 45 4.40 12.99 -0.60
C ALA A 45 3.36 13.97 -0.03
N ILE A 46 2.12 13.52 0.21
CA ILE A 46 1.07 14.34 0.86
C ILE A 46 1.05 14.20 2.40
N GLY A 47 1.98 13.45 2.99
CA GLY A 47 2.04 13.22 4.43
C GLY A 47 0.86 12.40 4.97
N TYR A 48 0.26 11.55 4.14
CA TYR A 48 -0.87 10.69 4.49
C TYR A 48 -0.55 9.23 4.20
N ASP A 49 0.54 8.76 4.79
CA ASP A 49 0.98 7.38 4.63
C ASP A 49 0.03 6.39 5.35
N TYR A 50 0.34 5.10 5.24
CA TYR A 50 -0.43 4.05 5.90
C TYR A 50 -0.39 4.08 7.42
N ASN A 51 0.70 4.55 8.01
CA ASN A 51 0.83 4.67 9.46
C ASN A 51 -0.08 5.79 9.98
N GLU A 52 -0.09 6.93 9.30
CA GLU A 52 -0.97 8.06 9.55
C GLU A 52 -2.44 7.67 9.41
N MET A 53 -2.79 6.91 8.38
CA MET A 53 -4.14 6.35 8.22
C MET A 53 -4.52 5.45 9.41
N ALA A 54 -3.63 4.55 9.80
CA ALA A 54 -3.87 3.64 10.92
C ALA A 54 -3.95 4.35 12.29
N LEU A 55 -3.30 5.50 12.45
CA LEU A 55 -3.39 6.35 13.65
C LEU A 55 -4.69 7.17 13.68
N LYS A 56 -5.10 7.72 12.54
CA LYS A 56 -6.26 8.63 12.43
C LYS A 56 -7.60 7.91 12.37
N THR A 57 -7.62 6.62 12.05
CA THR A 57 -8.83 5.78 12.10
C THR A 57 -8.77 4.86 13.34
N PRO A 58 -9.23 5.32 14.52
CA PRO A 58 -9.22 4.51 15.74
C PRO A 58 -10.24 3.36 15.68
N ASP A 59 -11.16 3.36 14.70
CA ASP A 59 -12.22 2.37 14.59
C ASP A 59 -12.06 1.41 13.39
N ARG A 60 -12.35 0.14 13.70
CA ARG A 60 -12.77 -0.97 12.81
C ARG A 60 -11.67 -1.91 12.29
N ARG A 61 -11.57 -3.02 13.02
CA ARG A 61 -11.37 -4.40 12.52
C ARG A 61 -9.97 -4.81 12.04
N TRP A 62 -9.10 -3.88 11.64
CA TRP A 62 -7.75 -4.20 11.15
C TRP A 62 -6.68 -4.43 12.25
N ARG A 63 -7.00 -4.15 13.53
CA ARG A 63 -6.13 -4.44 14.70
C ARG A 63 -6.39 -5.82 15.32
N LYS A 64 -6.44 -6.90 14.55
CA LYS A 64 -6.52 -8.27 15.14
C LYS A 64 -5.22 -9.06 15.15
N PHE A 65 -4.18 -8.62 14.45
CA PHE A 65 -2.91 -9.34 14.42
C PHE A 65 -1.75 -8.37 14.28
N ARG A 66 -1.22 -7.84 15.39
CA ARG A 66 0.07 -7.12 15.34
C ARG A 66 1.04 -7.45 16.48
N THR A 67 0.67 -8.21 17.52
CA THR A 67 1.68 -8.62 18.51
C THR A 67 1.58 -10.09 18.88
N ALA A 68 2.74 -10.77 18.90
CA ALA A 68 2.88 -12.14 19.41
C ALA A 68 2.62 -12.24 20.93
N SER A 69 2.56 -11.10 21.65
CA SER A 69 2.11 -11.03 23.03
C SER A 69 0.59 -11.24 23.20
N ASP A 70 -0.20 -11.13 22.13
CA ASP A 70 -1.65 -11.35 22.18
C ASP A 70 -2.04 -12.83 22.00
N LEU A 71 -1.08 -13.73 21.73
CA LEU A 71 -1.32 -15.17 21.53
C LEU A 71 -1.61 -15.95 22.81
N GLY A 72 -1.41 -15.35 23.99
CA GLY A 72 -1.62 -16.02 25.28
C GLY A 72 -3.09 -16.28 25.64
N THR A 73 -4.04 -15.60 24.99
CA THR A 73 -5.46 -15.65 25.38
C THR A 73 -6.37 -16.27 24.31
N ALA A 74 -5.82 -16.72 23.19
CA ALA A 74 -6.58 -17.19 22.03
C ALA A 74 -6.64 -18.73 21.89
N PHE A 75 -6.59 -19.48 23.00
CA PHE A 75 -6.79 -20.94 23.00
C PHE A 75 -8.25 -21.36 23.28
N CYS A 76 -9.18 -20.42 23.46
CA CYS A 76 -10.59 -20.68 23.76
C CYS A 76 -11.51 -19.97 22.76
N ALA A 77 -11.51 -20.38 21.50
CA ALA A 77 -12.64 -20.22 20.58
C ALA A 77 -12.32 -20.94 19.26
N VAL A 78 -12.47 -22.27 19.30
CA VAL A 78 -12.89 -23.04 18.11
C VAL A 78 -14.32 -22.62 17.77
#